data_AF-A0A1C6VLU1-F1
#
_entry.id   AF-A0A1C6VLU1-F1
#
_cell.length_a   1.000
_cell.length_b   1.000
_cell.length_c   1.000
_cell.angle_alpha   90.00
_cell.angle_beta   90.00
_cell.angle_gamma   90.00
#
_symmetry.space_group_name_H-M   'P 1'
#
loop_
_entity.id
_entity.type
_entity.pdbx_description
1 polymer ?
#
loop_
_entity_poly.entity_id
_entity_poly.type
_entity_poly.pdbx_seq_one_letter_code
_entity_poly.pdbx_strand_id
1 'polypeptide(L)'
;MGTSTRLLGPTKGGWTAAKGSLSRWKPDAGSRPDSLTENDRRTAEDVATRFRRALRDALLDDPRRFGLRDAAQEGGARLITVLDDLRRPDPPMLRHLDATASISPQDEFVRRFVDEVGGDGRLIVDAATRRAARRVAERLIVPGDPLANTSGRVTGELFCALYRLFFGELVGEFVHILIAENVKLAVPPLVLLDPTDAVAGFVADQVVKVLPDPCAAATERQTSRTSLADVARDLLVETVTEALGVSDTGVELVA
;
A
#
# COMPACT_ATOMS: atom_id res chain seq x y z
N MET A 1 4.31 24.21 -21.49
CA MET A 1 2.96 23.75 -21.88
C MET A 1 2.82 22.30 -21.42
N GLY A 2 2.19 22.08 -20.27
CA GLY A 2 2.04 20.73 -19.70
C GLY A 2 0.72 20.11 -20.17
N THR A 3 0.80 19.07 -20.98
CA THR A 3 -0.36 18.21 -21.26
C THR A 3 -0.53 17.28 -20.05
N SER A 4 -1.17 17.79 -18.99
CA SER A 4 -1.82 16.92 -18.01
C SER A 4 -2.99 16.26 -18.73
N THR A 5 -2.71 15.15 -19.41
CA THR A 5 -3.75 14.20 -19.74
C THR A 5 -4.26 13.68 -18.40
N ARG A 6 -5.35 14.29 -17.91
CA ARG A 6 -6.21 13.68 -16.89
C ARG A 6 -6.24 12.20 -17.22
N LEU A 7 -5.84 11.32 -16.29
CA LEU A 7 -6.00 9.90 -16.60
C LEU A 7 -7.44 9.73 -17.03
N LEU A 8 -7.64 8.92 -18.06
CA LEU A 8 -8.94 8.33 -18.31
C LEU A 8 -9.21 7.38 -17.14
N GLY A 9 -9.55 7.98 -16.00
CA GLY A 9 -10.03 7.29 -14.84
C GLY A 9 -11.21 6.45 -15.30
N PRO A 10 -11.37 5.24 -14.76
CA PRO A 10 -12.42 4.34 -15.20
C PRO A 10 -13.79 5.04 -15.19
N THR A 11 -14.43 5.08 -16.36
CA THR A 11 -15.59 5.95 -16.66
C THR A 11 -16.92 5.21 -16.67
N LYS A 12 -16.93 3.89 -16.43
CA LYS A 12 -18.10 3.03 -16.59
C LYS A 12 -18.40 2.20 -15.33
N GLY A 13 -19.65 1.76 -15.22
CA GLY A 13 -20.09 0.72 -14.29
C GLY A 13 -19.86 1.04 -12.81
N GLY A 14 -19.23 0.11 -12.09
CA GLY A 14 -19.01 0.15 -10.64
C GLY A 14 -18.26 1.39 -10.15
N TRP A 15 -17.40 1.98 -10.98
CA TRP A 15 -16.68 3.22 -10.63
C TRP A 15 -17.60 4.42 -10.46
N THR A 16 -18.60 4.58 -11.32
CA THR A 16 -19.57 5.68 -11.21
C THR A 16 -20.44 5.52 -9.96
N ALA A 17 -20.81 4.28 -9.63
CA ALA A 17 -21.57 3.99 -8.42
C ALA A 17 -20.75 4.26 -7.14
N ALA A 18 -19.47 3.85 -7.11
CA ALA A 18 -18.55 4.11 -6.00
C ALA A 18 -18.34 5.62 -5.79
N LYS A 19 -18.02 6.36 -6.87
CA LYS A 19 -17.90 7.83 -6.85
C LYS A 19 -19.18 8.50 -6.36
N GLY A 20 -20.34 8.05 -6.84
CA GLY A 20 -21.63 8.58 -6.42
C GLY A 20 -21.88 8.38 -4.92
N SER A 21 -21.54 7.21 -4.37
CA SER A 21 -21.62 6.97 -2.92
C SER A 21 -20.71 7.89 -2.13
N LEU A 22 -19.44 8.00 -2.54
CA LEU A 22 -18.48 8.88 -1.88
C LEU A 22 -18.92 10.34 -1.91
N SER A 23 -19.39 10.85 -3.06
CA SER A 23 -19.85 12.24 -3.19
C SER A 23 -21.07 12.59 -2.34
N ARG A 24 -21.85 11.59 -1.92
CA ARG A 24 -23.02 11.77 -1.05
C ARG A 24 -22.70 11.60 0.43
N TRP A 25 -21.55 11.03 0.76
CA TRP A 25 -21.14 10.84 2.14
C TRP A 25 -20.84 12.21 2.77
N LYS A 26 -21.51 12.48 3.88
CA LYS A 26 -21.25 13.62 4.75
C LYS A 26 -20.81 13.06 6.10
N PRO A 27 -19.53 13.20 6.47
CA PRO A 27 -19.05 12.75 7.76
C PRO A 27 -19.84 13.37 8.91
N ASP A 28 -20.10 12.55 9.93
CA ASP A 28 -20.68 13.00 11.20
C ASP A 28 -19.73 13.98 11.89
N ALA A 29 -20.27 14.97 12.59
CA ALA A 29 -19.47 15.98 13.31
C ALA A 29 -18.57 15.37 14.41
N GLY A 30 -18.86 14.14 14.86
CA GLY A 30 -18.06 13.40 15.83
C GLY A 30 -16.85 12.67 15.24
N SER A 31 -16.78 12.55 13.91
CA SER A 31 -15.69 11.84 13.24
C SER A 31 -14.42 12.69 13.14
N ARG A 32 -13.28 12.03 13.36
CA ARG A 32 -11.93 12.58 13.27
C ARG A 32 -11.06 11.64 12.42
N PRO A 33 -9.94 12.12 11.86
CA PRO A 33 -9.00 11.28 11.09
C PRO A 33 -8.63 9.97 11.80
N ASP A 34 -8.37 10.04 13.11
CA ASP A 34 -7.92 8.89 13.89
C ASP A 34 -9.06 8.13 14.58
N SER A 35 -10.32 8.56 14.39
CA SER A 35 -11.48 8.01 15.10
C SER A 35 -12.78 8.37 14.39
N LEU A 36 -13.29 7.44 13.58
CA LEU A 36 -14.60 7.57 12.94
C LEU A 36 -15.73 7.16 13.89
N THR A 37 -16.90 7.76 13.75
CA THR A 37 -18.13 7.20 14.32
C THR A 37 -18.41 5.82 13.69
N GLU A 38 -19.16 4.99 14.38
CA GLU A 38 -19.55 3.67 13.87
C GLU A 38 -20.33 3.74 12.54
N ASN A 39 -21.07 4.83 12.31
CA ASN A 39 -21.80 5.04 11.05
C ASN A 39 -20.85 5.42 9.91
N ASP A 40 -19.92 6.34 10.17
CA ASP A 40 -18.92 6.75 9.19
C ASP A 40 -17.94 5.64 8.86
N ARG A 41 -17.55 4.84 9.86
CA ARG A 41 -16.73 3.63 9.67
C ARG A 41 -17.39 2.66 8.69
N ARG A 42 -18.66 2.29 8.94
CA ARG A 42 -19.43 1.40 8.04
C ARG A 42 -19.59 1.99 6.64
N THR A 43 -19.85 3.30 6.55
CA THR A 43 -19.96 3.98 5.26
C THR A 43 -18.64 3.95 4.48
N ALA A 44 -17.52 4.22 5.14
CA ALA A 44 -16.20 4.19 4.54
C ALA A 44 -15.83 2.76 4.08
N GLU A 45 -16.12 1.73 4.88
CA GLU A 45 -15.93 0.32 4.52
C GLU A 45 -16.76 -0.09 3.29
N ASP A 46 -18.02 0.32 3.23
CA ASP A 46 -18.90 0.07 2.07
C ASP A 46 -18.37 0.74 0.80
N VAL A 47 -17.90 1.99 0.92
CA VAL A 47 -17.34 2.74 -0.20
C VAL A 47 -16.01 2.13 -0.67
N ALA A 48 -15.13 1.76 0.26
CA ALA A 48 -13.88 1.04 0.00
C ALA A 48 -14.12 -0.26 -0.75
N THR A 49 -15.09 -1.07 -0.30
CA THR A 49 -15.49 -2.32 -0.96
C THR A 49 -15.92 -2.09 -2.40
N ARG A 50 -16.68 -1.02 -2.66
CA ARG A 50 -17.12 -0.66 -4.02
C ARG A 50 -15.95 -0.23 -4.91
N PHE A 51 -15.03 0.60 -4.40
CA PHE A 51 -13.83 0.98 -5.16
C PHE A 51 -12.91 -0.20 -5.45
N ARG A 52 -12.71 -1.10 -4.48
CA ARG A 52 -11.92 -2.32 -4.67
C ARG A 52 -12.53 -3.21 -5.73
N ARG A 53 -13.85 -3.44 -5.68
CA ARG A 53 -14.57 -4.21 -6.72
C ARG A 53 -14.44 -3.54 -8.09
N ALA A 54 -14.59 -2.22 -8.16
CA ALA A 54 -14.49 -1.49 -9.42
C ALA A 54 -13.07 -1.49 -9.99
N LEU A 55 -12.03 -1.47 -9.15
CA LEU A 55 -10.64 -1.66 -9.55
C LEU A 55 -10.41 -3.07 -10.10
N ARG A 56 -10.84 -4.10 -9.36
CA ARG A 56 -10.78 -5.50 -9.80
C ARG A 56 -11.43 -5.69 -11.17
N ASP A 57 -12.68 -5.26 -11.33
CA ASP A 57 -13.41 -5.43 -12.58
C ASP A 57 -12.70 -4.74 -13.76
N ALA A 58 -12.03 -3.60 -13.51
CA ALA A 58 -11.24 -2.91 -14.52
C ALA A 58 -9.93 -3.64 -14.88
N LEU A 59 -9.33 -4.37 -13.94
CA LEU A 59 -8.13 -5.18 -14.15
C LEU A 59 -8.46 -6.55 -14.79
N LEU A 60 -9.66 -7.08 -14.56
CA LEU A 60 -10.14 -8.27 -15.26
C LEU A 60 -10.41 -7.99 -16.74
N ASP A 61 -10.91 -6.79 -17.06
CA ASP A 61 -11.12 -6.32 -18.44
C ASP A 61 -9.79 -6.05 -19.16
N ASP A 62 -8.83 -5.41 -18.49
CA ASP A 62 -7.48 -5.17 -19.00
C ASP A 62 -6.44 -5.35 -17.87
N PRO A 63 -5.73 -6.49 -17.83
CA PRO A 63 -4.74 -6.77 -16.79
C PRO A 63 -3.54 -5.83 -16.78
N ARG A 64 -3.28 -5.11 -17.88
CA ARG A 64 -2.19 -4.12 -17.98
C ARG A 64 -2.66 -2.70 -17.67
N ARG A 65 -3.94 -2.53 -17.38
CA ARG A 65 -4.51 -1.22 -17.09
C ARG A 65 -3.77 -0.57 -15.93
N PHE A 66 -3.42 0.69 -16.12
CA PHE A 66 -2.68 1.51 -15.16
C PHE A 66 -1.22 1.06 -14.88
N GLY A 67 -0.74 -0.03 -15.47
CA GLY A 67 0.57 -0.61 -15.15
C GLY A 67 0.66 -1.18 -13.73
N LEU A 68 -0.48 -1.40 -13.06
CA LEU A 68 -0.51 -1.67 -11.61
C LEU A 68 0.09 -3.02 -11.25
N ARG A 69 -0.13 -4.06 -12.06
CA ARG A 69 0.45 -5.38 -11.86
C ARG A 69 1.98 -5.34 -11.92
N ASP A 70 2.52 -4.71 -12.97
CA ASP A 70 3.96 -4.64 -13.22
C ASP A 70 4.64 -3.82 -12.12
N ALA A 71 4.09 -2.66 -11.77
CA ALA A 71 4.62 -1.83 -10.69
C ALA A 71 4.57 -2.52 -9.32
N ALA A 72 3.49 -3.25 -9.02
CA ALA A 72 3.37 -4.02 -7.78
C ALA A 72 4.40 -5.16 -7.70
N GLN A 73 4.63 -5.88 -8.80
CA GLN A 73 5.64 -6.94 -8.88
C GLN A 73 7.05 -6.36 -8.72
N GLU A 74 7.39 -5.32 -9.48
CA GLU A 74 8.71 -4.70 -9.42
C GLU A 74 8.99 -4.06 -8.06
N GLY A 75 8.04 -3.28 -7.53
CA GLY A 75 8.15 -2.65 -6.22
C GLY A 75 8.22 -3.70 -5.10
N GLY A 76 7.43 -4.77 -5.18
CA GLY A 76 7.49 -5.88 -4.24
C GLY A 76 8.82 -6.63 -4.27
N ALA A 77 9.40 -6.86 -5.46
CA ALA A 77 10.72 -7.49 -5.58
C ALA A 77 11.83 -6.63 -4.96
N ARG A 78 11.78 -5.31 -5.18
CA ARG A 78 12.72 -4.36 -4.56
C ARG A 78 12.52 -4.31 -3.04
N LEU A 79 11.28 -4.27 -2.56
CA LEU A 79 10.97 -4.36 -1.13
C LEU A 79 11.56 -5.61 -0.49
N ILE A 80 11.33 -6.80 -1.07
CA ILE A 80 11.88 -8.06 -0.54
C ILE A 80 13.40 -7.97 -0.40
N THR A 81 14.07 -7.40 -1.41
CA THR A 81 15.53 -7.24 -1.41
C THR A 81 15.99 -6.30 -0.31
N VAL A 82 15.36 -5.13 -0.19
CA VAL A 82 15.66 -4.14 0.86
C VAL A 82 15.43 -4.73 2.26
N LEU A 83 14.28 -5.39 2.46
CA LEU A 83 13.98 -6.00 3.75
C LEU A 83 14.93 -7.15 4.07
N ASP A 84 15.37 -7.95 3.09
CA ASP A 84 16.39 -8.99 3.29
C ASP A 84 17.74 -8.40 3.69
N ASP A 85 18.17 -7.32 3.00
CA ASP A 85 19.41 -6.64 3.32
C ASP A 85 19.39 -6.06 4.73
N LEU A 86 18.27 -5.45 5.16
CA LEU A 86 18.08 -4.92 6.52
C LEU A 86 18.11 -6.00 7.62
N ARG A 87 18.11 -7.29 7.28
CA ARG A 87 18.31 -8.38 8.25
C ARG A 87 19.78 -8.70 8.48
N ARG A 88 20.67 -8.20 7.63
CA ARG A 88 22.11 -8.48 7.69
C ARG A 88 22.79 -7.64 8.78
N PRO A 89 23.99 -8.04 9.25
CA PRO A 89 24.71 -7.31 10.30
C PRO A 89 25.10 -5.86 9.98
N ASP A 90 25.30 -5.53 8.70
CA ASP A 90 25.77 -4.21 8.24
C ASP A 90 25.10 -3.85 6.90
N PRO A 91 23.80 -3.53 6.93
CA PRO A 91 23.01 -3.25 5.73
C PRO A 91 23.52 -1.99 5.03
N PRO A 92 23.79 -2.02 3.71
CA PRO A 92 24.31 -0.88 2.97
C PRO A 92 23.48 0.40 3.14
N MET A 93 22.15 0.25 3.22
CA MET A 93 21.21 1.36 3.34
C MET A 93 21.39 2.19 4.63
N LEU A 94 21.86 1.57 5.71
CA LEU A 94 22.07 2.23 7.00
C LEU A 94 23.47 2.84 7.15
N ARG A 95 24.37 2.64 6.18
CA ARG A 95 25.71 3.21 6.23
C ARG A 95 25.68 4.71 5.98
N HIS A 96 26.42 5.47 6.77
CA HIS A 96 26.63 6.91 6.56
C HIS A 96 25.31 7.71 6.49
N LEU A 97 24.31 7.36 7.30
CA LEU A 97 23.06 8.14 7.39
C LEU A 97 23.28 9.53 8.01
N ASP A 98 24.31 9.66 8.84
CA ASP A 98 24.76 10.87 9.52
C ASP A 98 25.72 11.74 8.68
N ALA A 99 26.13 11.28 7.50
CA ALA A 99 27.07 12.00 6.65
C ALA A 99 26.47 13.28 6.03
N THR A 100 25.15 13.43 6.04
CA THR A 100 24.45 14.59 5.48
C THR A 100 23.99 15.52 6.60
N ALA A 101 24.73 16.60 6.86
CA ALA A 101 24.49 17.52 7.98
C ALA A 101 23.12 18.24 7.96
N SER A 102 22.41 18.25 6.83
CA SER A 102 21.15 18.99 6.64
C SER A 102 19.88 18.16 6.77
N ILE A 103 19.98 16.83 6.96
CA ILE A 103 18.84 15.90 7.00
C ILE A 103 19.01 15.01 8.23
N SER A 104 17.93 14.70 8.95
CA SER A 104 18.02 13.75 10.07
C SER A 104 18.36 12.34 9.53
N PRO A 105 19.11 11.51 10.28
CA PRO A 105 19.38 10.13 9.85
C PRO A 105 18.12 9.32 9.52
N GLN A 106 17.01 9.60 10.22
CA GLN A 106 15.71 8.97 9.97
C GLN A 106 15.12 9.41 8.63
N ASP A 107 15.14 10.71 8.32
CA ASP A 107 14.63 11.23 7.05
C ASP A 107 15.49 10.75 5.86
N GLU A 108 16.80 10.67 6.05
CA GLU A 108 17.72 10.14 5.03
C GLU A 108 17.47 8.64 4.80
N PHE A 109 17.20 7.86 5.86
CA PHE A 109 16.78 6.47 5.73
C PHE A 109 15.47 6.34 4.94
N VAL A 110 14.44 7.10 5.32
CA VAL A 110 13.14 7.08 4.61
C VAL A 110 13.33 7.43 3.15
N ARG A 111 14.12 8.47 2.84
CA ARG A 111 14.43 8.87 1.47
C ARG A 111 15.06 7.72 0.68
N ARG A 112 16.15 7.12 1.20
CA ARG A 112 16.82 5.98 0.54
C ARG A 112 15.90 4.78 0.36
N PHE A 113 15.09 4.45 1.37
CA PHE A 113 14.15 3.34 1.30
C PHE A 113 13.10 3.57 0.21
N VAL A 114 12.54 4.78 0.14
CA VAL A 114 11.55 5.15 -0.89
C VAL A 114 12.17 5.13 -2.28
N ASP A 115 13.40 5.63 -2.44
CA ASP A 115 14.11 5.61 -3.72
C ASP A 115 14.35 4.15 -4.18
N GLU A 116 14.84 3.29 -3.28
CA GLU A 116 15.18 1.91 -3.58
C GLU A 116 13.94 1.05 -3.89
N VAL A 117 12.85 1.19 -3.12
CA VAL A 117 11.63 0.40 -3.32
C VAL A 117 10.75 1.00 -4.42
N GLY A 118 10.58 2.31 -4.42
CA GLY A 118 9.72 3.04 -5.35
C GLY A 118 10.25 3.11 -6.78
N GLY A 119 11.57 3.14 -6.94
CA GLY A 119 12.22 3.24 -8.25
C GLY A 119 11.94 4.54 -9.00
N ASP A 120 12.46 4.62 -10.24
CA ASP A 120 12.45 5.82 -11.08
C ASP A 120 11.25 5.93 -12.02
N GLY A 121 10.22 5.12 -11.79
CA GLY A 121 9.01 5.10 -12.60
C GLY A 121 8.27 6.43 -12.59
N ARG A 122 7.60 6.76 -13.70
CA ARG A 122 6.91 8.04 -13.94
C ARG A 122 5.40 7.92 -14.09
N LEU A 123 4.86 6.71 -13.94
CA LEU A 123 3.43 6.45 -13.89
C LEU A 123 2.86 6.84 -12.53
N ILE A 124 1.53 6.94 -12.49
CA ILE A 124 0.82 7.28 -11.25
C ILE A 124 0.89 6.15 -10.23
N VAL A 125 0.94 4.90 -10.69
CA VAL A 125 1.19 3.78 -9.80
C VAL A 125 2.58 3.84 -9.16
N ASP A 126 3.57 4.44 -9.82
CA ASP A 126 4.90 4.63 -9.22
C ASP A 126 4.85 5.66 -8.08
N ALA A 127 3.95 6.66 -8.18
CA ALA A 127 3.67 7.56 -7.06
C ALA A 127 2.99 6.82 -5.89
N ALA A 128 2.02 5.93 -6.16
CA ALA A 128 1.44 5.07 -5.13
C ALA A 128 2.50 4.15 -4.50
N THR A 129 3.39 3.59 -5.30
CA THR A 129 4.50 2.73 -4.85
C THR A 129 5.45 3.48 -3.93
N ARG A 130 5.84 4.71 -4.28
CA ARG A 130 6.68 5.56 -3.42
C ARG A 130 5.99 5.92 -2.10
N ARG A 131 4.68 6.18 -2.10
CA ARG A 131 3.92 6.45 -0.87
C ARG A 131 3.79 5.20 0.01
N ALA A 132 3.49 4.05 -0.58
CA ALA A 132 3.46 2.78 0.13
C ALA A 132 4.83 2.44 0.74
N ALA A 133 5.91 2.61 -0.02
CA ALA A 133 7.28 2.46 0.48
C ALA A 133 7.58 3.40 1.65
N ARG A 134 7.10 4.66 1.58
CA ARG A 134 7.24 5.63 2.66
C ARG A 134 6.51 5.17 3.93
N ARG A 135 5.28 4.67 3.82
CA ARG A 135 4.53 4.13 4.98
C ARG A 135 5.25 2.97 5.64
N VAL A 136 5.83 2.07 4.84
CA VAL A 136 6.66 0.96 5.32
C VAL A 136 7.92 1.49 6.04
N ALA A 137 8.61 2.48 5.46
CA ALA A 137 9.78 3.09 6.07
C ALA A 137 9.44 3.82 7.38
N GLU A 138 8.34 4.56 7.42
CA GLU A 138 7.82 5.22 8.63
C GLU A 138 7.50 4.20 9.73
N ARG A 139 6.98 3.02 9.37
CA ARG A 139 6.71 1.94 10.33
C ARG A 139 7.97 1.32 10.91
N LEU A 140 9.07 1.33 10.17
CA LEU A 140 10.38 0.85 10.61
C LEU A 140 11.06 1.79 11.62
N ILE A 141 10.78 3.10 11.56
CA ILE A 141 11.43 4.13 12.40
C ILE A 141 10.63 4.54 13.63
N VAL A 142 9.52 3.87 13.95
CA VAL A 142 8.64 4.24 15.08
C VAL A 142 9.45 4.30 16.40
N PRO A 143 9.29 5.37 17.21
CA PRO A 143 10.05 5.53 18.46
C PRO A 143 9.82 4.34 19.41
N GLY A 144 10.90 3.63 19.76
CA GLY A 144 10.87 2.45 20.64
C GLY A 144 10.98 1.09 19.92
N ASP A 145 10.98 1.06 18.58
CA ASP A 145 11.22 -0.14 17.75
C ASP A 145 12.75 -0.35 17.46
N PRO A 146 13.20 -1.56 17.07
CA PRO A 146 14.60 -2.01 17.15
C PRO A 146 15.62 -1.30 16.25
N LEU A 147 15.19 -0.40 15.35
CA LEU A 147 16.10 0.51 14.65
C LEU A 147 16.63 1.64 15.57
N ALA A 148 15.94 1.96 16.67
CA ALA A 148 16.37 2.99 17.62
C ALA A 148 17.46 2.50 18.58
N ASN A 149 17.57 1.19 18.82
CA ASN A 149 18.53 0.58 19.75
C ASN A 149 19.38 -0.48 19.04
N THR A 150 20.36 -0.01 18.26
CA THR A 150 21.69 -0.59 17.89
C THR A 150 21.90 -2.12 17.72
N SER A 151 20.85 -2.93 17.61
CA SER A 151 20.91 -4.24 16.96
C SER A 151 20.23 -4.25 15.59
N GLY A 152 19.40 -3.25 15.27
CA GLY A 152 19.20 -2.67 13.93
C GLY A 152 18.66 -3.58 12.83
N ARG A 153 18.21 -4.80 13.15
CA ARG A 153 17.84 -5.82 12.17
C ARG A 153 16.33 -6.03 12.13
N VAL A 154 15.82 -6.16 10.92
CA VAL A 154 14.43 -6.59 10.69
C VAL A 154 14.27 -8.04 11.15
N THR A 155 13.27 -8.32 12.00
CA THR A 155 12.93 -9.70 12.38
C THR A 155 12.16 -10.39 11.25
N GLY A 156 12.05 -11.72 11.28
CA GLY A 156 11.23 -12.44 10.30
C GLY A 156 9.75 -12.01 10.34
N GLU A 157 9.20 -11.84 11.55
CA GLU A 157 7.82 -11.37 11.73
C GLU A 157 7.61 -9.95 11.19
N LEU A 158 8.55 -9.04 11.48
CA LEU A 158 8.50 -7.67 10.96
C LEU A 158 8.62 -7.66 9.43
N PHE A 159 9.48 -8.50 8.84
CA PHE A 159 9.56 -8.69 7.39
C PHE A 159 8.19 -9.07 6.81
N CYS A 160 7.53 -10.08 7.37
CA CYS A 160 6.23 -10.57 6.86
C CYS A 160 5.12 -9.53 7.02
N ALA A 161 5.10 -8.80 8.13
CA ALA A 161 4.16 -7.72 8.37
C ALA A 161 4.36 -6.57 7.37
N LEU A 162 5.60 -6.12 7.16
CA LEU A 162 5.90 -5.02 6.22
C LEU A 162 5.69 -5.42 4.76
N TYR A 163 5.96 -6.68 4.41
CA TYR A 163 5.64 -7.24 3.09
C TYR A 163 4.15 -7.11 2.79
N ARG A 164 3.27 -7.57 3.70
CA ARG A 164 1.82 -7.46 3.50
C ARG A 164 1.34 -6.02 3.54
N LEU A 165 1.86 -5.22 4.47
CA LEU A 165 1.54 -3.79 4.60
C LEU A 165 1.79 -3.06 3.28
N PHE A 166 2.95 -3.27 2.65
CA PHE A 166 3.30 -2.62 1.40
C PHE A 166 2.25 -2.80 0.30
N PHE A 167 1.77 -4.02 0.07
CA PHE A 167 0.76 -4.27 -0.97
C PHE A 167 -0.60 -3.68 -0.61
N GLY A 168 -0.96 -3.70 0.69
CA GLY A 168 -2.15 -3.01 1.17
C GLY A 168 -2.09 -1.50 0.88
N GLU A 169 -1.01 -0.86 1.33
CA GLU A 169 -0.76 0.56 1.14
C GLU A 169 -0.66 0.94 -0.35
N LEU A 170 -0.04 0.10 -1.18
CA LEU A 170 0.05 0.33 -2.63
C LEU A 170 -1.34 0.43 -3.27
N VAL A 171 -2.23 -0.53 -2.96
CA VAL A 171 -3.58 -0.54 -3.52
C VAL A 171 -4.42 0.59 -2.91
N GLY A 172 -4.31 0.84 -1.61
CA GLY A 172 -4.97 1.95 -0.92
C GLY A 172 -4.59 3.31 -1.51
N GLU A 173 -3.30 3.61 -1.63
CA GLU A 173 -2.78 4.85 -2.22
C GLU A 173 -3.15 4.99 -3.69
N PHE A 174 -3.15 3.89 -4.45
CA PHE A 174 -3.60 3.93 -5.84
C PHE A 174 -5.09 4.30 -5.93
N VAL A 175 -5.95 3.74 -5.08
CA VAL A 175 -7.36 4.13 -4.98
C VAL A 175 -7.51 5.58 -4.53
N HIS A 176 -6.75 6.03 -3.54
CA HIS A 176 -6.71 7.43 -3.11
C HIS A 176 -6.46 8.36 -4.31
N ILE A 177 -5.39 8.09 -5.08
CA ILE A 177 -5.04 8.91 -6.25
C ILE A 177 -6.16 8.89 -7.30
N LEU A 178 -6.75 7.73 -7.57
CA LEU A 178 -7.85 7.64 -8.53
C LEU A 178 -9.10 8.42 -8.07
N ILE A 179 -9.39 8.44 -6.77
CA ILE A 179 -10.47 9.25 -6.22
C ILE A 179 -10.14 10.74 -6.35
N ALA A 180 -8.96 11.16 -5.88
CA ALA A 180 -8.53 12.57 -5.88
C ALA A 180 -8.53 13.18 -7.28
N GLU A 181 -8.11 12.42 -8.29
CA GLU A 181 -8.09 12.87 -9.70
C GLU A 181 -9.49 12.96 -10.33
N ASN A 182 -10.48 12.22 -9.80
CA ASN A 182 -11.76 12.02 -10.50
C ASN A 182 -13.00 12.47 -9.72
N VAL A 183 -12.87 12.83 -8.44
CA VAL A 183 -13.98 13.20 -7.58
C VAL A 183 -13.77 14.61 -7.07
N LYS A 184 -14.62 15.53 -7.52
CA LYS A 184 -14.75 16.84 -6.88
C LYS A 184 -15.61 16.66 -5.64
N LEU A 185 -14.97 16.44 -4.50
CA LEU A 185 -15.67 16.39 -3.22
C LEU A 185 -16.25 17.78 -2.93
N ALA A 186 -17.57 17.86 -2.80
CA ALA A 186 -18.28 19.06 -2.38
C ALA A 186 -18.26 19.17 -0.85
N VAL A 187 -17.08 19.02 -0.26
CA VAL A 187 -16.90 19.03 1.19
C VAL A 187 -16.29 20.39 1.56
N PRO A 188 -16.90 21.15 2.49
CA PRO A 188 -16.35 22.42 2.91
C PRO A 188 -14.93 22.26 3.48
N PRO A 189 -14.00 23.21 3.26
CA PRO A 189 -12.63 23.15 3.76
C PRO A 189 -12.49 23.15 5.29
N LEU A 190 -13.60 23.17 6.04
CA LEU A 190 -13.64 23.16 7.50
C LEU A 190 -13.92 21.76 8.09
N VAL A 191 -14.11 20.72 7.26
CA VAL A 191 -14.29 19.34 7.74
C VAL A 191 -12.90 18.73 8.01
N LEU A 192 -12.64 18.36 9.27
CA LEU A 192 -11.37 17.81 9.75
C LEU A 192 -11.04 16.39 9.24
N LEU A 193 -11.95 15.76 8.51
CA LEU A 193 -11.78 14.41 7.94
C LEU A 193 -11.66 14.50 6.42
N ASP A 194 -10.64 13.87 5.83
CA ASP A 194 -10.61 13.58 4.39
C ASP A 194 -11.27 12.21 4.14
N PRO A 195 -12.47 12.16 3.53
CA PRO A 195 -13.16 10.92 3.20
C PRO A 195 -12.34 10.01 2.26
N THR A 196 -11.47 10.59 1.45
CA THR A 196 -10.62 9.84 0.51
C THR A 196 -9.58 9.02 1.25
N ASP A 197 -8.93 9.62 2.25
CA ASP A 197 -7.95 8.94 3.10
C ASP A 197 -8.58 7.82 3.92
N ALA A 198 -9.76 8.06 4.50
CA ALA A 198 -10.48 7.03 5.23
C ALA A 198 -10.77 5.81 4.32
N VAL A 199 -11.31 6.05 3.13
CA VAL A 199 -11.60 4.98 2.16
C VAL A 199 -10.33 4.24 1.74
N ALA A 200 -9.24 4.96 1.46
CA ALA A 200 -7.97 4.35 1.08
C ALA A 200 -7.39 3.46 2.18
N GLY A 201 -7.48 3.89 3.45
CA GLY A 201 -7.10 3.09 4.62
C GLY A 201 -7.91 1.79 4.72
N PHE A 202 -9.24 1.86 4.57
CA PHE A 202 -10.06 0.64 4.58
C PHE A 202 -9.76 -0.29 3.40
N VAL A 203 -9.44 0.25 2.21
CA VAL A 203 -8.99 -0.58 1.09
C VAL A 203 -7.69 -1.30 1.46
N ALA A 204 -6.71 -0.58 2.00
CA ALA A 204 -5.43 -1.16 2.43
C ALA A 204 -5.65 -2.30 3.46
N ASP A 205 -6.44 -2.06 4.50
CA ASP A 205 -6.77 -3.04 5.53
C ASP A 205 -7.46 -4.29 4.97
N GLN A 206 -8.41 -4.11 4.05
CA GLN A 206 -9.09 -5.21 3.38
C GLN A 206 -8.15 -6.04 2.52
N VAL A 207 -7.18 -5.41 1.84
CA VAL A 207 -6.16 -6.09 1.06
C VAL A 207 -5.25 -6.90 1.97
N VAL A 208 -4.67 -6.28 3.01
CA VAL A 208 -3.76 -6.96 3.94
C VAL A 208 -4.35 -8.26 4.48
N LYS A 209 -5.65 -8.27 4.83
CA LYS A 209 -6.36 -9.44 5.39
C LYS A 209 -6.36 -10.69 4.50
N VAL A 210 -6.26 -10.53 3.18
CA VAL A 210 -6.33 -11.66 2.24
C VAL A 210 -4.98 -12.09 1.69
N LEU A 211 -3.92 -11.31 1.93
CA LEU A 211 -2.60 -11.64 1.39
C LEU A 211 -2.00 -12.89 2.06
N PRO A 212 -1.28 -13.71 1.28
CA PRO A 212 -0.52 -14.80 1.86
C PRO A 212 0.54 -14.25 2.83
N ASP A 213 0.82 -15.03 3.88
CA ASP A 213 1.84 -14.71 4.88
C ASP A 213 3.12 -15.50 4.56
N PRO A 214 4.22 -14.83 4.15
CA PRO A 214 5.49 -15.51 3.89
C PRO A 214 6.02 -16.29 5.09
N CYS A 215 5.72 -15.87 6.32
CA CYS A 215 6.16 -16.54 7.54
C CYS A 215 5.41 -17.85 7.73
N ALA A 216 4.08 -17.84 7.54
CA ALA A 216 3.27 -19.06 7.59
C ALA A 216 3.72 -20.07 6.51
N ALA A 217 3.90 -19.60 5.27
CA ALA A 217 4.38 -20.44 4.17
C ALA A 217 5.79 -21.00 4.43
N ALA A 218 6.68 -20.23 5.07
CA ALA A 218 8.01 -20.71 5.44
C ALA A 218 7.93 -21.82 6.51
N THR A 219 7.03 -21.70 7.49
CA THR A 219 6.80 -22.75 8.50
C THR A 219 6.26 -24.03 7.89
N GLU A 220 5.30 -23.94 6.98
CA GLU A 220 4.69 -25.09 6.29
C GLU A 220 5.69 -25.87 5.45
N ARG A 221 6.63 -25.17 4.79
CA ARG A 221 7.63 -25.80 3.93
C ARG A 221 8.65 -26.66 4.71
N GLN A 222 8.77 -26.50 6.04
CA GLN A 222 9.69 -27.23 6.93
C GLN A 222 11.15 -27.34 6.44
N THR A 223 11.55 -26.51 5.48
CA THR A 223 12.87 -26.54 4.86
C THR A 223 13.78 -25.59 5.60
N SER A 224 14.69 -26.13 6.41
CA SER A 224 15.65 -25.39 7.24
C SER A 224 16.68 -24.53 6.46
N ARG A 225 16.62 -24.49 5.12
CA ARG A 225 17.59 -23.80 4.26
C ARG A 225 17.02 -22.68 3.40
N THR A 226 15.70 -22.56 3.25
CA THR A 226 15.11 -21.54 2.36
C THR A 226 15.03 -20.23 3.12
N SER A 227 15.59 -19.15 2.56
CA SER A 227 15.48 -17.84 3.19
C SER A 227 14.04 -17.33 3.10
N LEU A 228 13.61 -16.52 4.08
CA LEU A 228 12.28 -15.90 4.04
C LEU A 228 12.10 -15.01 2.79
N ALA A 229 13.18 -14.39 2.33
CA ALA A 229 13.17 -13.61 1.11
C ALA A 229 12.88 -14.46 -0.12
N ASP A 230 13.40 -15.69 -0.19
CA ASP A 230 13.08 -16.63 -1.27
C ASP A 230 11.62 -17.06 -1.20
N VAL A 231 11.10 -17.37 -0.01
CA VAL A 231 9.66 -17.67 0.17
C VAL A 231 8.79 -16.50 -0.29
N ALA A 232 9.14 -15.27 0.07
CA ALA A 232 8.40 -14.08 -0.34
C ALA A 232 8.49 -13.79 -1.84
N ARG A 233 9.63 -14.11 -2.49
CA ARG A 233 9.79 -14.03 -3.95
C ARG A 233 8.91 -15.05 -4.66
N ASP A 234 8.87 -16.29 -4.15
CA ASP A 234 8.00 -17.33 -4.70
C ASP A 234 6.51 -16.93 -4.63
N LEU A 235 6.11 -16.30 -3.53
CA LEU A 235 4.73 -15.83 -3.31
C LEU A 235 4.39 -14.55 -4.06
N LEU A 236 5.37 -13.80 -4.58
CA LEU A 236 5.16 -12.44 -5.08
C LEU A 236 4.05 -12.34 -6.14
N VAL A 237 4.03 -13.28 -7.10
CA VAL A 237 3.02 -13.28 -8.16
C VAL A 237 1.62 -13.54 -7.61
N GLU A 238 1.50 -14.47 -6.65
CA GLU A 238 0.25 -14.78 -5.96
C GLU A 238 -0.20 -13.59 -5.11
N THR A 239 0.68 -13.02 -4.28
CA THR A 239 0.41 -11.83 -3.46
C THR A 239 -0.10 -10.68 -4.30
N VAL A 240 0.51 -10.39 -5.46
CA VAL A 240 0.03 -9.32 -6.35
C VAL A 240 -1.33 -9.66 -6.93
N THR A 241 -1.57 -10.92 -7.30
CA THR A 241 -2.85 -11.37 -7.85
C THR A 241 -3.97 -11.23 -6.81
N GLU A 242 -3.70 -11.64 -5.56
CA GLU A 242 -4.62 -11.50 -4.41
C GLU A 242 -4.84 -10.04 -4.00
N ALA A 243 -3.77 -9.23 -3.95
CA ALA A 243 -3.86 -7.81 -3.61
C ALA A 243 -4.78 -7.04 -4.58
N LEU A 244 -4.73 -7.40 -5.86
CA LEU A 244 -5.55 -6.83 -6.91
C LEU A 244 -6.94 -7.50 -7.03
N GLY A 245 -7.17 -8.58 -6.28
CA GLY A 245 -8.42 -9.33 -6.25
C GLY A 245 -8.75 -10.04 -7.57
N VAL A 246 -7.73 -10.36 -8.38
CA VAL A 246 -7.90 -10.95 -9.73
C VAL A 246 -7.64 -12.47 -9.77
N SER A 247 -7.56 -13.14 -8.62
CA SER A 247 -7.39 -14.59 -8.55
C SER A 247 -8.65 -15.36 -8.94
N ASP A 248 -8.47 -16.52 -9.58
CA ASP A 248 -9.56 -17.45 -9.97
C ASP A 248 -10.22 -18.13 -8.76
N THR A 249 -9.53 -18.16 -7.62
CA THR A 249 -10.14 -18.40 -6.31
C THR A 249 -10.94 -17.18 -5.92
N GLY A 250 -12.07 -16.99 -6.60
CA GLY A 250 -13.12 -16.09 -6.20
C GLY A 250 -13.60 -16.46 -4.81
N VAL A 251 -12.88 -15.99 -3.78
CA VAL A 251 -13.48 -15.82 -2.48
C VAL A 251 -14.45 -14.67 -2.68
N GLU A 252 -15.71 -15.07 -2.89
CA GLU A 252 -16.86 -14.38 -2.34
C GLU A 252 -16.48 -13.87 -0.94
N LEU A 253 -15.88 -12.69 -0.88
CA LEU A 253 -15.77 -11.93 0.34
C LEU A 253 -17.20 -11.51 0.65
N VAL A 254 -17.78 -12.41 1.44
CA VAL A 254 -19.06 -12.49 2.13
C VAL A 254 -19.81 -11.15 2.16
N ALA A 255 -21.08 -11.29 1.78
CA ALA A 255 -22.16 -10.32 1.89
C ALA A 255 -22.31 -9.69 3.27
#